data_AF-A0A958V3W6-F1
#
_entry.id   AF-A0A958V3W6-F1
#
_cell.length_a   1.000
_cell.length_b   1.000
_cell.length_c   1.000
_cell.angle_alpha   90.00
_cell.angle_beta   90.00
_cell.angle_gamma   90.00
#
_symmetry.space_group_name_H-M   'P 1'
#
loop_
_entity.id
_entity.type
_entity.pdbx_description
1 polymer ?
#
loop_
_entity_poly.entity_id
_entity_poly.type
_entity_poly.pdbx_seq_one_letter_code
_entity_poly.pdbx_strand_id
1 'polypeptide(L)'
;PSYILIDVRDTTDFQKYSIPGSLNIPLEKLLDDGNVGYINQSQYDVVFISNDNFYADQAWILSDRLGYKNLHVLKGGINNWFQTIINPVKPSQEMPKTDFELYDSRKAASMYFGVAYPDQNKAAKAVEAVNKAPKKVIPVPKKKKAPVEGGC
;
A
#
# COMPACT_ATOMS: atom_id res chain seq x y z
N PRO A 1 8.73 6.23 -10.89
CA PRO A 1 7.96 6.59 -9.67
C PRO A 1 7.96 5.42 -8.68
N SER A 2 8.24 5.69 -7.42
CA SER A 2 8.29 4.69 -6.35
C SER A 2 7.26 5.06 -5.29
N TYR A 3 6.59 4.07 -4.70
CA TYR A 3 5.51 4.25 -3.74
C TYR A 3 5.91 3.77 -2.34
N ILE A 4 5.36 4.40 -1.31
CA ILE A 4 5.32 3.88 0.06
C ILE A 4 3.86 3.54 0.37
N LEU A 5 3.61 2.29 0.74
CA LEU A 5 2.28 1.82 1.13
C LEU A 5 2.17 1.86 2.66
N ILE A 6 1.23 2.63 3.19
CA ILE A 6 0.98 2.77 4.63
C ILE A 6 -0.41 2.22 4.93
N ASP A 7 -0.47 1.08 5.62
CA ASP A 7 -1.71 0.49 6.12
C ASP A 7 -2.00 1.05 7.52
N VAL A 8 -3.10 1.80 7.62
CA VAL A 8 -3.48 2.54 8.83
C VAL A 8 -4.43 1.79 9.75
N ARG A 9 -4.70 0.52 9.46
CA ARG A 9 -5.48 -0.35 10.35
C ARG A 9 -4.68 -0.73 11.59
N ASP A 10 -5.37 -1.29 12.57
CA ASP A 10 -4.71 -1.92 13.70
C ASP A 10 -3.82 -3.10 13.26
N THR A 11 -2.87 -3.44 14.12
CA THR A 11 -1.88 -4.47 13.84
C THR A 11 -2.50 -5.86 13.68
N THR A 12 -3.63 -6.13 14.35
CA THR A 12 -4.30 -7.43 14.24
C THR A 12 -4.89 -7.61 12.85
N ASP A 13 -5.59 -6.61 12.31
CA ASP A 13 -6.12 -6.64 10.95
C ASP A 13 -5.01 -6.65 9.88
N PHE A 14 -3.92 -5.91 10.11
CA PHE A 14 -2.75 -5.95 9.24
C PHE A 14 -2.10 -7.34 9.15
N GLN A 15 -1.99 -8.04 10.29
CA GLN A 15 -1.40 -9.38 10.36
C GLN A 15 -2.27 -10.46 9.72
N LYS A 16 -3.61 -10.32 9.76
CA LYS A 16 -4.52 -11.26 9.08
C LYS A 16 -4.28 -11.26 7.58
N TYR A 17 -4.17 -10.07 6.99
CA TYR A 17 -3.82 -9.89 5.59
C TYR A 17 -3.45 -8.43 5.35
N SER A 18 -2.40 -8.21 4.57
CA SER A 18 -1.99 -6.89 4.09
C SER A 18 -1.38 -7.00 2.70
N ILE A 19 -1.34 -5.87 1.98
CA ILE A 19 -0.69 -5.83 0.67
C ILE A 19 0.82 -6.00 0.87
N PRO A 20 1.48 -6.94 0.17
CA PRO A 20 2.91 -7.17 0.36
C PRO A 20 3.75 -5.90 0.19
N GLY A 21 4.64 -5.65 1.15
CA GLY A 21 5.50 -4.46 1.18
C GLY A 21 4.87 -3.23 1.82
N SER A 22 3.64 -3.31 2.34
CA SER A 22 3.04 -2.24 3.15
C SER A 22 3.64 -2.15 4.55
N LEU A 23 3.67 -0.93 5.09
CA LEU A 23 4.06 -0.61 6.46
C LEU A 23 2.80 -0.44 7.30
N ASN A 24 2.71 -1.12 8.44
CA ASN A 24 1.62 -0.87 9.39
C ASN A 24 1.93 0.34 10.27
N ILE A 25 1.17 1.41 10.09
CA ILE A 25 1.20 2.60 10.94
C ILE A 25 -0.25 2.90 11.33
N PRO A 26 -0.76 2.35 12.44
CA PRO A 26 -2.14 2.56 12.85
C PRO A 26 -2.50 4.05 12.89
N LEU A 27 -3.72 4.40 12.49
CA LEU A 27 -4.16 5.80 12.35
C LEU A 27 -3.88 6.64 13.61
N GLU A 28 -4.09 6.06 14.79
CA GLU A 28 -3.85 6.71 16.09
C GLU A 28 -2.37 7.07 16.34
N LYS A 29 -1.44 6.40 15.66
CA LYS A 29 0.03 6.58 15.76
C LYS A 29 0.60 7.29 14.53
N LEU A 30 -0.25 7.71 13.59
CA LEU A 30 0.17 8.25 12.30
C LEU A 30 1.14 9.43 12.45
N LEU A 31 0.88 10.29 13.43
CA LEU A 31 1.66 11.52 13.67
C LEU A 31 2.74 11.36 14.74
N ASP A 32 2.99 10.13 15.22
CA ASP A 32 4.10 9.88 16.14
C ASP A 32 5.42 10.24 15.46
N ASP A 33 6.35 10.78 16.24
CA ASP A 33 7.64 11.30 15.78
C ASP A 33 8.46 10.31 14.93
N GLY A 34 8.29 9.01 15.19
CA GLY A 34 8.94 7.92 14.44
C GLY A 34 8.31 7.62 13.06
N ASN A 35 7.06 8.03 12.85
CA ASN A 35 6.27 7.69 11.67
C ASN A 35 6.21 8.83 10.64
N VAL A 36 6.29 10.08 11.09
CA VAL A 36 6.25 11.28 10.23
C VAL A 36 7.25 11.19 9.07
N GLY A 37 8.42 10.60 9.30
CA GLY A 37 9.46 10.42 8.29
C GLY A 37 9.03 9.55 7.10
N TYR A 38 8.06 8.65 7.26
CA TYR A 38 7.53 7.83 6.14
C TYR A 38 6.44 8.54 5.34
N ILE A 39 5.78 9.52 5.96
CA ILE A 39 4.60 10.19 5.42
C ILE A 39 4.98 11.51 4.75
N ASN A 40 5.82 12.32 5.39
CA ASN A 40 6.30 13.58 4.83
C ASN A 40 7.44 13.33 3.84
N GLN A 41 7.08 13.01 2.60
CA GLN A 41 8.02 12.55 1.57
C GLN A 41 8.00 13.45 0.33
N SER A 42 9.19 13.79 -0.16
CA SER A 42 9.38 14.55 -1.39
C SER A 42 9.69 13.67 -2.61
N GLN A 43 10.15 12.44 -2.39
CA GLN A 43 10.63 11.54 -3.44
C GLN A 43 9.67 10.39 -3.77
N TYR A 44 8.74 10.11 -2.87
CA TYR A 44 7.83 8.97 -2.97
C TYR A 44 6.39 9.45 -2.90
N ASP A 45 5.54 8.78 -3.67
CA ASP A 45 4.10 8.83 -3.48
C ASP A 45 3.73 7.96 -2.27
N VAL A 46 3.04 8.54 -1.30
CA VAL A 46 2.54 7.85 -0.11
C VAL A 46 1.09 7.44 -0.36
N VAL A 47 0.80 6.14 -0.27
CA VAL A 47 -0.54 5.60 -0.47
C VAL A 47 -1.05 5.04 0.85
N PHE A 48 -2.11 5.65 1.38
CA PHE A 48 -2.79 5.16 2.58
C PHE A 48 -3.78 4.05 2.24
N ILE A 49 -3.81 3.03 3.11
CA ILE A 49 -4.61 1.82 2.96
C ILE A 49 -5.40 1.59 4.25
N SER A 50 -6.69 1.27 4.11
CA SER A 50 -7.51 0.72 5.19
C SER A 50 -8.40 -0.41 4.67
N ASN A 51 -9.35 -0.90 5.48
CA ASN A 51 -10.28 -1.95 5.05
C ASN A 51 -11.12 -1.45 3.87
N ASP A 52 -11.62 -0.22 3.99
CA ASP A 52 -12.25 0.59 2.95
C ASP A 52 -11.49 1.93 2.80
N ASN A 53 -12.18 3.03 2.47
CA ASN A 53 -11.58 4.36 2.40
C ASN A 53 -11.49 5.09 3.76
N PHE A 54 -12.27 4.69 4.77
CA PHE A 54 -12.62 5.59 5.87
C PHE A 54 -11.42 6.05 6.71
N TYR A 55 -10.56 5.12 7.14
CA TYR A 55 -9.36 5.48 7.91
C TYR A 55 -8.23 6.02 7.02
N ALA A 56 -8.12 5.54 5.78
CA ALA A 56 -7.14 6.04 4.83
C ALA A 56 -7.42 7.51 4.44
N ASP A 57 -8.68 7.89 4.24
CA ASP A 57 -9.08 9.28 3.98
C ASP A 57 -8.80 10.17 5.19
N GLN A 58 -9.02 9.69 6.42
CA GLN A 58 -8.64 10.43 7.63
C GLN A 58 -7.13 10.65 7.71
N ALA A 59 -6.33 9.62 7.43
CA ALA A 59 -4.87 9.74 7.38
C ALA A 59 -4.40 10.74 6.32
N TRP A 60 -5.04 10.71 5.14
CA TRP A 60 -4.81 11.66 4.07
C TRP A 60 -5.13 13.09 4.48
N ILE A 61 -6.32 13.34 5.05
CA ILE A 61 -6.74 14.68 5.50
C ILE A 61 -5.79 15.23 6.58
N LEU A 62 -5.42 14.41 7.56
CA LEU A 62 -4.49 14.82 8.62
C LEU A 62 -3.13 15.22 8.04
N SER A 63 -2.62 14.40 7.12
CA SER A 63 -1.32 14.62 6.48
C SER A 63 -1.32 15.82 5.54
N ASP A 64 -2.39 16.01 4.76
CA ASP A 64 -2.56 17.15 3.85
C ASP A 64 -2.68 18.47 4.61
N ARG A 65 -3.41 18.49 5.74
CA ARG A 65 -3.51 19.66 6.62
C ARG A 65 -2.17 20.09 7.24
N LEU A 66 -1.25 19.13 7.41
CA LEU A 66 0.13 19.41 7.83
C LEU A 66 1.04 19.87 6.68
N GLY A 67 0.48 19.96 5.46
CA GLY A 67 1.19 20.42 4.27
C GLY A 67 2.03 19.34 3.58
N TYR A 68 1.90 18.06 3.98
CA TYR A 68 2.59 16.97 3.31
C TYR A 68 2.05 16.79 1.89
N LYS A 69 2.89 16.26 1.00
CA LYS A 69 2.63 16.18 -0.45
C LYS A 69 2.72 14.75 -0.94
N ASN A 70 2.28 14.53 -2.18
CA ASN A 70 2.30 13.22 -2.84
C ASN A 70 1.50 12.16 -2.09
N LEU A 71 0.36 12.57 -1.52
CA LEU A 71 -0.50 11.73 -0.69
C LEU A 71 -1.66 11.19 -1.53
N HIS A 72 -1.91 9.89 -1.41
CA HIS A 72 -2.97 9.18 -2.13
C HIS A 72 -3.69 8.20 -1.21
N VAL A 73 -4.87 7.75 -1.62
CA VAL A 73 -5.65 6.71 -0.93
C VAL A 73 -5.90 5.55 -1.88
N LEU A 74 -5.74 4.32 -1.38
CA LEU A 74 -6.14 3.13 -2.13
C LEU A 74 -7.67 3.04 -2.19
N LYS A 75 -8.24 3.32 -3.36
CA LYS A 75 -9.70 3.32 -3.57
C LYS A 75 -10.34 1.97 -3.24
N GLY A 76 -11.30 2.01 -2.33
CA GLY A 76 -12.06 0.87 -1.82
C GLY A 76 -11.29 0.01 -0.83
N GLY A 77 -10.08 0.43 -0.43
CA GLY A 77 -9.24 -0.27 0.53
C GLY A 77 -8.90 -1.71 0.15
N ILE A 78 -8.54 -2.48 1.18
CA ILE A 78 -8.19 -3.90 1.05
C ILE A 78 -9.38 -4.75 0.59
N ASN A 79 -10.61 -4.37 0.94
CA ASN A 79 -11.80 -5.09 0.50
C ASN A 79 -11.93 -5.08 -1.03
N ASN A 80 -11.80 -3.90 -1.64
CA ASN A 80 -11.85 -3.77 -3.10
C ASN A 80 -10.60 -4.37 -3.77
N TRP A 81 -9.42 -4.20 -3.17
CA TRP A 81 -8.19 -4.86 -3.64
C TRP A 81 -8.37 -6.37 -3.73
N PHE A 82 -8.95 -6.99 -2.69
CA PHE A 82 -9.18 -8.43 -2.68
C PHE A 82 -10.15 -8.85 -3.78
N GLN A 83 -11.26 -8.14 -3.97
CA GLN A 83 -12.27 -8.49 -4.98
C GLN A 83 -11.83 -8.22 -6.43
N THR A 84 -10.84 -7.35 -6.64
CA THR A 84 -10.43 -6.93 -7.98
C THR A 84 -9.06 -7.46 -8.40
N ILE A 85 -8.14 -7.69 -7.46
CA ILE A 85 -6.77 -8.10 -7.75
C ILE A 85 -6.47 -9.50 -7.23
N ILE A 86 -6.97 -9.90 -6.05
CA ILE A 86 -6.69 -11.24 -5.51
C ILE A 86 -7.69 -12.27 -6.04
N ASN A 87 -8.98 -11.95 -6.01
CA ASN A 87 -10.04 -12.82 -6.48
C ASN A 87 -10.95 -12.10 -7.49
N PRO A 88 -10.42 -11.72 -8.68
CA PRO A 88 -11.22 -11.07 -9.70
C PRO A 88 -12.37 -11.95 -10.17
N VAL A 89 -13.57 -11.38 -10.26
CA VAL A 89 -14.76 -12.06 -10.77
C VAL A 89 -14.71 -12.16 -12.29
N LYS A 90 -14.96 -13.35 -12.83
CA LYS A 90 -15.05 -13.57 -14.28
C LYS A 90 -16.30 -12.89 -14.85
N PRO A 91 -16.18 -12.10 -15.94
CA PRO A 91 -17.32 -11.50 -16.63
C PRO A 91 -18.33 -12.54 -17.15
N SER A 92 -19.60 -12.15 -17.23
CA SER A 92 -20.64 -12.95 -17.90
C SER A 92 -20.49 -12.88 -19.42
N GLN A 93 -21.11 -13.80 -20.16
CA GLN A 93 -20.93 -13.91 -21.62
C GLN A 93 -21.49 -12.70 -22.39
N GLU A 94 -22.41 -11.96 -21.78
CA GLU A 94 -23.08 -10.80 -22.35
C GLU A 94 -22.29 -9.51 -22.14
N MET A 95 -21.24 -9.54 -21.30
CA MET A 95 -20.41 -8.37 -21.00
C MET A 95 -19.49 -8.02 -22.17
N PRO A 96 -19.14 -6.74 -22.35
CA PRO A 96 -18.26 -6.30 -23.43
C PRO A 96 -16.87 -6.92 -23.32
N LYS A 97 -16.18 -7.01 -24.48
CA LYS A 97 -14.82 -7.53 -24.58
C LYS A 97 -13.83 -6.86 -23.62
N THR A 98 -14.00 -5.57 -23.35
CA THR A 98 -13.17 -4.79 -22.42
C THR A 98 -13.17 -5.37 -21.00
N ASP A 99 -14.28 -5.97 -20.56
CA ASP A 99 -14.37 -6.55 -19.23
C ASP A 99 -13.60 -7.87 -19.14
N PHE A 100 -13.58 -8.64 -20.22
CA PHE A 100 -12.73 -9.82 -20.34
C PHE A 100 -11.24 -9.44 -20.34
N GLU A 101 -10.85 -8.41 -21.08
CA GLU A 101 -9.47 -7.91 -21.09
C GLU A 101 -9.03 -7.41 -19.70
N LEU A 102 -9.93 -6.73 -18.99
CA LEU A 102 -9.70 -6.29 -17.61
C LEU A 102 -9.58 -7.47 -16.65
N TYR A 103 -10.45 -8.47 -16.77
CA TYR A 103 -10.40 -9.69 -15.98
C TYR A 103 -9.08 -10.45 -16.20
N ASP A 104 -8.65 -10.62 -17.46
CA ASP A 104 -7.41 -11.31 -17.78
C ASP A 104 -6.20 -10.58 -17.19
N SER A 105 -6.19 -9.25 -17.28
CA SER A 105 -5.15 -8.41 -16.67
C SER A 105 -5.10 -8.58 -15.14
N ARG A 106 -6.27 -8.61 -14.49
CA ARG A 106 -6.39 -8.80 -13.04
C ARG A 106 -6.03 -10.22 -12.62
N LYS A 107 -6.40 -11.22 -13.40
CA LYS A 107 -6.03 -12.62 -13.18
C LYS A 107 -4.52 -12.82 -13.30
N ALA A 108 -3.86 -12.13 -14.23
CA ALA A 108 -2.39 -12.11 -14.29
C ALA A 108 -1.78 -11.50 -13.03
N ALA A 109 -2.35 -10.39 -12.53
CA ALA A 109 -1.91 -9.78 -11.28
C ALA A 109 -2.16 -10.69 -10.06
N SER A 110 -3.31 -11.38 -9.98
CA SER A 110 -3.60 -12.31 -8.88
C SER A 110 -2.59 -13.45 -8.82
N MET A 111 -2.19 -13.99 -9.98
CA MET A 111 -1.13 -15.01 -10.08
C MET A 111 0.22 -14.46 -9.57
N TYR A 112 0.56 -13.21 -9.90
CA TYR A 112 1.76 -12.57 -9.35
C TYR A 112 1.73 -12.48 -7.81
N PHE A 113 0.55 -12.28 -7.22
CA PHE A 113 0.34 -12.27 -5.77
C PHE A 113 0.08 -13.67 -5.16
N GLY A 114 0.30 -14.75 -5.91
CA GLY A 114 0.31 -16.11 -5.39
C GLY A 114 -1.00 -16.89 -5.51
N VAL A 115 -1.99 -16.38 -6.26
CA VAL A 115 -3.25 -17.10 -6.50
C VAL A 115 -3.06 -18.16 -7.59
N ALA A 116 -3.28 -19.42 -7.23
CA ALA A 116 -3.23 -20.53 -8.17
C ALA A 116 -4.60 -20.77 -8.83
N TYR A 117 -4.62 -20.99 -10.15
CA TYR A 117 -5.83 -21.36 -10.90
C TYR A 117 -5.70 -22.79 -11.43
N PRO A 118 -6.71 -23.65 -11.22
CA PRO A 118 -6.65 -25.07 -11.59
C PRO A 118 -6.55 -25.31 -13.11
N ASP A 119 -7.09 -24.39 -13.92
CA ASP A 119 -7.16 -24.54 -15.38
C ASP A 119 -5.81 -24.40 -16.10
N GLN A 120 -4.73 -24.04 -15.39
CA GLN A 120 -3.42 -23.74 -15.97
C GLN A 120 -2.33 -24.78 -15.64
N ASN A 121 -2.70 -25.96 -15.13
CA ASN A 121 -1.77 -27.08 -14.89
C ASN A 121 -1.19 -27.73 -16.17
N LYS A 122 -1.09 -26.98 -17.26
CA LYS A 122 -0.25 -27.29 -18.42
C LYS A 122 0.46 -26.01 -18.88
N ALA A 123 1.75 -25.95 -18.55
CA ALA A 123 2.76 -25.02 -19.09
C ALA A 123 2.72 -23.55 -18.62
N ALA A 124 3.06 -23.31 -17.35
CA ALA A 124 3.79 -22.09 -16.98
C ALA A 124 4.88 -22.46 -15.98
N LYS A 125 6.14 -22.20 -16.33
CA LYS A 125 7.29 -22.41 -15.45
C LYS A 125 7.06 -21.63 -14.16
N ALA A 126 7.30 -22.28 -13.02
CA ALA A 126 7.25 -21.69 -11.70
C ALA A 126 8.07 -20.39 -11.68
N VAL A 127 7.39 -19.25 -11.55
CA VAL A 127 8.03 -18.02 -11.12
C VAL A 127 8.19 -18.13 -9.62
N GLU A 128 9.42 -18.36 -9.19
CA GLU A 128 9.81 -18.50 -7.79
C GLU A 128 9.27 -17.31 -6.98
N ALA A 129 8.61 -17.62 -5.87
CA ALA A 129 8.17 -16.64 -4.89
C ALA A 129 9.40 -15.91 -4.35
N VAL A 130 9.66 -14.71 -4.87
CA VAL A 130 10.73 -13.87 -4.37
C VAL A 130 10.27 -13.27 -3.03
N ASN A 131 10.63 -13.95 -1.94
CA ASN A 131 10.69 -13.37 -0.60
C ASN A 131 11.75 -12.25 -0.60
N LYS A 132 11.38 -11.07 -1.07
CA LYS A 132 12.19 -9.85 -0.91
C LYS A 132 11.94 -9.31 0.50
N ALA A 133 12.91 -9.54 1.38
CA ALA A 133 13.01 -8.87 2.67
C ALA A 133 12.81 -7.35 2.49
N PRO A 134 12.11 -6.67 3.42
CA PRO A 134 11.79 -5.26 3.26
C PRO A 134 13.06 -4.42 3.13
N LYS A 135 13.14 -3.62 2.07
CA LYS A 135 14.20 -2.63 1.92
C LYS A 135 14.07 -1.62 3.06
N LYS A 136 15.11 -1.52 3.89
CA LYS A 136 15.20 -0.49 4.94
C LYS A 136 15.06 0.88 4.29
N VAL A 137 13.90 1.51 4.48
CA VAL A 137 13.71 2.93 4.20
C VAL A 137 14.61 3.67 5.17
N ILE A 138 15.57 4.44 4.66
CA ILE A 138 16.44 5.27 5.48
C ILE A 138 15.68 6.59 5.71
N PRO A 139 15.25 6.91 6.93
CA PRO A 139 14.61 8.20 7.22
C PRO A 139 15.60 9.33 7.00
N VAL A 140 15.13 10.46 6.49
CA VAL A 140 15.94 11.68 6.33
C VAL A 140 16.47 12.11 7.71
N PRO A 141 17.78 12.37 7.89
CA PRO A 141 18.32 12.76 9.18
C PRO A 141 17.78 14.14 9.62
N LYS A 142 17.27 14.23 10.85
CA LYS A 142 16.86 15.49 11.50
C LYS A 142 18.05 16.46 11.51
N LYS A 143 17.88 17.68 10.96
CA LYS A 143 18.83 18.79 11.15
C LYS A 143 18.92 19.09 12.65
N LYS A 144 20.11 18.96 13.23
CA LYS A 144 20.39 19.39 14.61
C LYS A 144 20.14 20.90 14.72
N LYS A 145 19.32 21.33 15.67
CA LYS A 145 19.30 22.74 16.11
C LYS A 145 20.66 23.04 16.73
N ALA A 146 21.31 24.12 16.30
CA ALA A 146 22.52 24.61 16.94
C ALA A 146 22.20 25.01 18.39
N PRO A 147 23.04 24.65 19.38
CA PRO A 147 22.93 25.25 20.70
C PRO A 147 23.22 26.75 20.58
N VAL A 148 22.34 27.57 21.15
CA VAL A 148 22.64 28.97 21.42
C VAL A 148 23.67 28.97 22.54
N GLU A 149 24.93 29.24 22.21
CA GLU A 149 25.97 29.52 23.19
C GLU A 149 25.61 30.81 23.93
N GLY A 150 25.24 30.67 25.20
CA GLY A 150 25.31 31.77 26.15
C GLY A 150 26.76 32.01 26.53
N GLY A 151 27.15 33.29 26.57
CA GLY A 151 28.42 33.76 27.13
C GLY A 151 28.15 34.97 28.02
N CYS A 152 28.86 35.01 29.16
CA CYS A 152 28.78 35.93 30.31
C CYS A 152 28.42 37.39 30.04
#